data_AF-A0A6M5F9Q0-F1
#
_entry.id   AF-A0A6M5F9Q0-F1
#
_cell.length_a   1.000
_cell.length_b   1.000
_cell.length_c   1.000
_cell.angle_alpha   90.00
_cell.angle_beta   90.00
_cell.angle_gamma   90.00
#
_symmetry.space_group_name_H-M   'P 1'
#
loop_
_entity.id
_entity.type
_entity.pdbx_description
1 polymer ?
#
loop_
_entity_poly.entity_id
_entity_poly.type
_entity_poly.pdbx_seq_one_letter_code
_entity_poly.pdbx_strand_id
1 'polypeptide(L)'
;MKRFPFAKTLKALYKPLPRMPKQSRQAVADNLWIVAALLAVVAALSLSSALSLLSQADHISFFGVSIFVPNIAIIRLQQIITLIFAITEIVLFGLAVSPLRRKQTRGWLFTTAGIVVTFLATVVTFILSFFTHYYDVASGVVAIALVVAMGYVLSEIESEFDSDKGTSVAAHKEHTKTAAPKAADTPEQTKSEK
;
A
#
# COMPACT_ATOMS: atom_id res chain seq x y z
N MET A 1 -12.54 -4.14 12.90
CA MET A 1 -11.47 -3.15 13.20
C MET A 1 -11.94 -1.76 12.78
N LYS A 2 -11.51 -0.65 13.41
CA LYS A 2 -11.83 0.71 12.93
C LYS A 2 -11.21 0.90 11.53
N ARG A 3 -12.03 1.19 10.51
CA ARG A 3 -11.54 1.51 9.15
C ARG A 3 -10.57 2.70 9.26
N PHE A 4 -9.38 2.58 8.69
CA PHE A 4 -8.40 3.68 8.67
C PHE A 4 -9.06 4.93 8.08
N PRO A 5 -8.93 6.12 8.73
CA PRO A 5 -9.58 7.33 8.25
C PRO A 5 -9.15 7.70 6.83
N PHE A 6 -7.91 7.34 6.48
CA PHE A 6 -7.31 7.61 5.18
C PHE A 6 -8.07 7.01 3.98
N ALA A 7 -8.69 5.85 4.12
CA ALA A 7 -9.50 5.25 3.06
C ALA A 7 -10.70 6.14 2.68
N LYS A 8 -11.35 6.73 3.71
CA LYS A 8 -12.41 7.73 3.50
C LYS A 8 -11.87 9.02 2.88
N THR A 9 -10.68 9.46 3.29
CA THR A 9 -10.04 10.66 2.74
C THR A 9 -9.71 10.51 1.26
N LEU A 10 -9.04 9.42 0.84
CA LEU A 10 -8.77 9.12 -0.57
C LEU A 10 -10.07 9.09 -1.38
N LYS A 11 -11.08 8.38 -0.88
CA LYS A 11 -12.38 8.23 -1.56
C LYS A 11 -13.18 9.54 -1.64
N ALA A 12 -12.95 10.48 -0.73
CA ALA A 12 -13.49 11.84 -0.81
C ALA A 12 -12.72 12.68 -1.84
N LEU A 13 -11.38 12.62 -1.81
CA LEU A 13 -10.49 13.33 -2.74
C LEU A 13 -10.77 12.95 -4.21
N TYR A 14 -10.99 11.66 -4.46
CA TYR A 14 -11.22 11.11 -5.80
C TYR A 14 -12.69 10.94 -6.19
N LYS A 15 -13.62 11.39 -5.35
CA LYS A 15 -15.07 11.37 -5.64
C LYS A 15 -15.46 12.00 -7.00
N PRO A 16 -14.82 13.07 -7.53
CA PRO A 16 -15.21 13.65 -8.81
C PRO A 16 -14.69 12.90 -10.04
N LEU A 17 -13.81 11.89 -9.91
CA LEU A 17 -13.27 11.16 -11.06
C LEU A 17 -14.22 10.08 -11.61
N PRO A 18 -14.16 9.78 -12.92
CA PRO A 18 -15.02 8.80 -13.57
C PRO A 18 -14.71 7.38 -13.09
N ARG A 19 -15.71 6.74 -12.46
CA ARG A 19 -15.55 5.43 -11.83
C ARG A 19 -15.16 4.32 -12.80
N MET A 20 -14.25 3.45 -12.38
CA MET A 20 -13.85 2.25 -13.13
C MET A 20 -14.98 1.22 -13.23
N PRO A 21 -15.20 0.58 -14.39
CA PRO A 21 -16.13 -0.54 -14.52
C PRO A 21 -15.67 -1.74 -13.68
N LYS A 22 -16.63 -2.53 -13.15
CA LYS A 22 -16.37 -3.64 -12.22
C LYS A 22 -15.29 -4.61 -12.71
N GLN A 23 -15.33 -4.98 -13.99
CA GLN A 23 -14.37 -5.89 -14.61
C GLN A 23 -12.92 -5.36 -14.54
N SER A 24 -12.71 -4.06 -14.74
CA SER A 24 -11.37 -3.45 -14.62
C SER A 24 -10.89 -3.38 -13.17
N ARG A 25 -11.78 -3.12 -12.19
CA ARG A 25 -11.43 -3.17 -10.76
C ARG A 25 -10.91 -4.55 -10.36
N GLN A 26 -11.60 -5.59 -10.80
CA GLN A 26 -11.25 -6.97 -10.50
C GLN A 26 -9.94 -7.36 -11.17
N ALA A 27 -9.77 -7.08 -12.46
CA ALA A 27 -8.51 -7.35 -13.18
C ALA A 27 -7.31 -6.61 -12.56
N VAL A 28 -7.49 -5.39 -12.05
CA VAL A 28 -6.43 -4.65 -11.34
C VAL A 28 -6.19 -5.22 -9.94
N ALA A 29 -7.24 -5.55 -9.17
CA ALA A 29 -7.11 -6.16 -7.85
C ALA A 29 -6.40 -7.53 -7.90
N ASP A 30 -6.70 -8.34 -8.92
CA ASP A 30 -6.08 -9.65 -9.16
C ASP A 30 -4.58 -9.53 -9.46
N ASN A 31 -4.16 -8.46 -10.12
CA ASN A 31 -2.78 -8.21 -10.52
C ASN A 31 -2.02 -7.24 -9.59
N LEU A 32 -2.67 -6.69 -8.54
CA LEU A 32 -2.06 -5.67 -7.66
C LEU A 32 -0.80 -6.20 -6.95
N TRP A 33 -0.72 -7.50 -6.69
CA TRP A 33 0.49 -8.12 -6.12
C TRP A 33 1.70 -8.07 -7.07
N ILE A 34 1.48 -8.07 -8.39
CA ILE A 34 2.55 -7.93 -9.40
C ILE A 34 3.07 -6.50 -9.36
N VAL A 35 2.17 -5.52 -9.31
CA VAL A 35 2.51 -4.10 -9.19
C VAL A 35 3.30 -3.84 -7.90
N ALA A 36 2.85 -4.37 -6.76
CA ALA A 36 3.58 -4.26 -5.49
C ALA A 36 4.97 -4.94 -5.55
N ALA A 37 5.08 -6.12 -6.16
CA ALA A 37 6.37 -6.78 -6.35
C ALA A 37 7.33 -5.97 -7.25
N LEU A 38 6.81 -5.39 -8.34
CA LEU A 38 7.57 -4.54 -9.24
C LEU A 38 8.05 -3.26 -8.53
N LEU A 39 7.20 -2.61 -7.73
CA LEU A 39 7.57 -1.46 -6.91
C LEU A 39 8.65 -1.81 -5.88
N ALA A 40 8.57 -2.98 -5.23
CA ALA A 40 9.62 -3.44 -4.32
C ALA A 40 10.97 -3.65 -5.03
N VAL A 41 10.97 -4.16 -6.27
CA VAL A 41 12.18 -4.30 -7.09
C VAL A 41 12.74 -2.93 -7.50
N VAL A 42 11.89 -2.00 -7.93
CA VAL A 42 12.32 -0.63 -8.27
C VAL A 42 12.93 0.08 -7.06
N ALA A 43 12.32 -0.04 -5.87
CA ALA A 43 12.86 0.49 -4.63
C ALA A 43 14.20 -0.17 -4.24
N ALA A 44 14.36 -1.49 -4.44
CA ALA A 44 15.62 -2.19 -4.23
C ALA A 44 16.74 -1.76 -5.20
N LEU A 45 16.41 -1.48 -6.47
CA LEU A 45 17.35 -0.90 -7.43
C LEU A 45 17.75 0.52 -7.03
N SER A 46 16.78 1.36 -6.64
CA SER A 46 17.03 2.72 -6.14
C SER A 46 17.94 2.70 -4.90
N LEU A 47 17.66 1.81 -3.94
CA LEU A 47 18.50 1.57 -2.77
C LEU A 47 19.93 1.19 -3.16
N SER A 48 20.09 0.27 -4.11
CA SER A 48 21.40 -0.19 -4.60
C SER A 48 22.21 0.94 -5.26
N SER A 49 21.55 1.78 -6.07
CA SER A 49 22.16 2.97 -6.65
C SER A 49 22.56 4.00 -5.58
N ALA A 50 21.71 4.24 -4.57
CA ALA A 50 22.01 5.14 -3.47
C ALA A 50 23.22 4.67 -2.64
N LEU A 51 23.32 3.37 -2.32
CA LEU A 51 24.50 2.79 -1.66
C LEU A 51 25.77 2.95 -2.49
N SER A 52 25.70 2.70 -3.81
CA SER A 52 26.86 2.84 -4.70
C SER A 52 27.41 4.27 -4.72
N LEU A 53 26.53 5.28 -4.81
CA LEU A 53 26.90 6.69 -4.75
C LEU A 53 27.42 7.11 -3.36
N LEU A 54 26.90 6.51 -2.28
CA LEU A 54 27.39 6.75 -0.93
C LEU A 54 28.84 6.25 -0.79
N SER A 55 29.08 4.98 -1.15
CA SER A 55 30.38 4.29 -1.11
C SER A 55 31.45 4.94 -1.99
N GLN A 56 31.13 5.30 -3.24
CA GLN A 56 32.10 5.95 -4.14
C GLN A 56 32.63 7.27 -3.56
N ALA A 57 31.77 8.04 -2.89
CA ALA A 57 32.12 9.37 -2.41
C ALA A 57 32.96 9.37 -1.12
N ASP A 58 33.17 8.22 -0.46
CA ASP A 58 34.21 8.07 0.57
C ASP A 58 35.61 7.93 -0.07
N HIS A 59 35.70 7.41 -1.30
CA HIS A 59 36.95 7.31 -2.06
C HIS A 59 37.38 8.60 -2.77
N ILE A 60 36.46 9.56 -2.97
CA ILE A 60 36.70 10.81 -3.73
C ILE A 60 37.27 11.95 -2.84
N SER A 61 37.29 11.79 -1.52
CA SER A 61 37.39 12.91 -0.57
C SER A 61 38.81 13.35 -0.12
N PHE A 62 39.90 13.03 -0.85
CA PHE A 62 41.26 13.51 -0.47
C PHE A 62 42.11 14.18 -1.56
N PHE A 63 41.74 14.12 -2.84
CA PHE A 63 42.54 14.70 -3.95
C PHE A 63 41.83 15.83 -4.72
N GLY A 64 41.22 16.78 -4.00
CA GLY A 64 40.98 18.14 -4.52
C GLY A 64 39.62 18.45 -5.18
N VAL A 65 38.65 17.53 -5.18
CA VAL A 65 37.34 17.75 -5.84
C VAL A 65 36.30 18.44 -4.93
N SER A 66 36.51 18.46 -3.60
CA SER A 66 35.56 19.00 -2.61
C SER A 66 35.28 20.51 -2.73
N ILE A 67 36.05 21.24 -3.52
CA ILE A 67 35.94 22.70 -3.70
C ILE A 67 34.94 23.07 -4.82
N PHE A 68 34.59 22.12 -5.71
CA PHE A 68 33.85 22.40 -6.95
C PHE A 68 32.37 22.01 -6.96
N VAL A 69 31.85 21.39 -5.88
CA VAL A 69 30.43 21.04 -5.77
C VAL A 69 29.78 21.83 -4.63
N PRO A 70 29.08 22.95 -4.93
CA PRO A 70 28.21 23.59 -3.96
C PRO A 70 27.22 22.57 -3.38
N ASN A 71 26.94 22.67 -2.08
CA ASN A 71 25.89 21.91 -1.40
C ASN A 71 26.11 20.37 -1.28
N ILE A 72 27.36 19.89 -1.23
CA ILE A 72 27.69 18.48 -0.86
C ILE A 72 26.90 18.00 0.36
N ALA A 73 26.77 18.81 1.41
CA ALA A 73 26.01 18.46 2.61
C ALA A 73 24.51 18.19 2.33
N ILE A 74 23.90 18.93 1.40
CA ILE A 74 22.50 18.74 0.99
C ILE A 74 22.37 17.48 0.12
N ILE A 75 23.33 17.22 -0.77
CA ILE A 75 23.38 15.98 -1.57
C ILE A 75 23.50 14.75 -0.65
N ARG A 76 24.36 14.81 0.38
CA ARG A 76 24.48 13.74 1.40
C ARG A 76 23.19 13.56 2.21
N LEU A 77 22.55 14.65 2.64
CA LEU A 77 21.26 14.60 3.33
C LEU A 77 20.17 13.97 2.45
N GLN A 78 20.10 14.34 1.17
CA GLN A 78 19.18 13.77 0.19
C GLN A 78 19.44 12.27 -0.02
N GLN A 79 20.70 11.82 -0.09
CA GLN A 79 21.04 10.40 -0.17
C GLN A 79 20.53 9.61 1.05
N ILE A 80 20.75 10.12 2.27
CA ILE A 80 20.29 9.47 3.52
C ILE A 80 18.75 9.42 3.58
N ILE A 81 18.07 10.50 3.21
CA ILE A 81 16.60 10.55 3.17
C ILE A 81 16.06 9.54 2.15
N THR A 82 16.64 9.49 0.95
CA THR A 82 16.27 8.52 -0.11
C THR A 82 16.48 7.08 0.37
N LEU A 83 17.56 6.82 1.11
CA LEU A 83 17.86 5.51 1.72
C LEU A 83 16.74 5.05 2.65
N ILE A 84 16.31 5.93 3.57
CA ILE A 84 15.26 5.65 4.56
C ILE A 84 13.92 5.37 3.85
N PHE A 85 13.58 6.17 2.84
CA PHE A 85 12.38 5.96 2.05
C PHE A 85 12.42 4.63 1.28
N ALA A 86 13.50 4.34 0.55
CA ALA A 86 13.63 3.10 -0.22
C ALA A 86 13.54 1.85 0.66
N ILE A 87 14.19 1.83 1.84
CA ILE A 87 14.06 0.74 2.81
C ILE A 87 12.61 0.58 3.28
N THR A 88 11.94 1.70 3.59
CA THR A 88 10.54 1.70 4.05
C THR A 88 9.59 1.17 2.96
N GLU A 89 9.80 1.56 1.71
CA GLU A 89 9.05 1.09 0.54
C GLU A 89 9.25 -0.41 0.30
N ILE A 90 10.50 -0.91 0.30
CA ILE A 90 10.80 -2.34 0.14
C ILE A 90 10.08 -3.16 1.21
N VAL A 91 10.10 -2.71 2.46
CA VAL A 91 9.39 -3.39 3.56
C VAL A 91 7.88 -3.36 3.35
N LEU A 92 7.29 -2.20 3.05
CA LEU A 92 5.83 -2.07 2.88
C LEU A 92 5.32 -2.85 1.66
N PHE A 93 5.95 -2.70 0.49
CA PHE A 93 5.55 -3.41 -0.71
C PHE A 93 5.86 -4.91 -0.63
N GLY A 94 7.00 -5.31 -0.06
CA GLY A 94 7.35 -6.71 0.18
C GLY A 94 6.36 -7.41 1.12
N LEU A 95 5.98 -6.75 2.24
CA LEU A 95 4.93 -7.24 3.14
C LEU A 95 3.54 -7.25 2.49
N ALA A 96 3.29 -6.44 1.45
CA ALA A 96 2.04 -6.44 0.72
C ALA A 96 1.87 -7.65 -0.22
N VAL A 97 2.93 -8.13 -0.89
CA VAL A 97 2.82 -9.16 -1.96
C VAL A 97 2.06 -10.42 -1.51
N SER A 98 2.42 -11.00 -0.37
CA SER A 98 1.80 -12.24 0.15
C SER A 98 0.30 -12.08 0.50
N PRO A 99 -0.12 -11.09 1.33
CA PRO A 99 -1.53 -10.86 1.61
C PRO A 99 -2.32 -10.33 0.40
N LEU A 100 -1.71 -9.61 -0.55
CA LEU A 100 -2.35 -9.21 -1.80
C LEU A 100 -2.75 -10.41 -2.67
N ARG A 101 -1.86 -11.40 -2.84
CA ARG A 101 -2.18 -12.66 -3.54
C ARG A 101 -3.36 -13.41 -2.90
N ARG A 102 -3.61 -13.19 -1.61
CA ARG A 102 -4.73 -13.75 -0.83
C ARG A 102 -5.95 -12.82 -0.74
N LYS A 103 -5.97 -11.71 -1.49
CA LYS A 103 -6.98 -10.62 -1.44
C LYS A 103 -7.32 -10.11 -0.02
N GLN A 104 -6.35 -10.15 0.89
CA GLN A 104 -6.56 -9.70 2.26
C GLN A 104 -6.47 -8.18 2.37
N THR A 105 -7.36 -7.58 3.17
CA THR A 105 -7.36 -6.13 3.49
C THR A 105 -6.00 -5.65 4.00
N ARG A 106 -5.23 -6.50 4.69
CA ARG A 106 -3.87 -6.20 5.14
C ARG A 106 -2.92 -5.88 3.99
N GLY A 107 -3.01 -6.59 2.86
CA GLY A 107 -2.17 -6.33 1.68
C GLY A 107 -2.51 -4.99 1.04
N TRP A 108 -3.79 -4.69 0.89
CA TRP A 108 -4.26 -3.38 0.42
C TRP A 108 -3.81 -2.24 1.34
N LEU A 109 -3.86 -2.43 2.67
CA LEU A 109 -3.36 -1.45 3.65
C LEU A 109 -1.84 -1.21 3.50
N PHE A 110 -1.02 -2.27 3.39
CA PHE A 110 0.43 -2.12 3.19
C PHE A 110 0.76 -1.45 1.85
N THR A 111 0.03 -1.76 0.78
CA THR A 111 0.22 -1.10 -0.54
C THR A 111 -0.17 0.38 -0.48
N THR A 112 -1.27 0.70 0.21
CA THR A 112 -1.72 2.09 0.42
C THR A 112 -0.69 2.88 1.22
N ALA A 113 -0.16 2.30 2.30
CA ALA A 113 0.90 2.91 3.09
C ALA A 113 2.18 3.11 2.24
N GLY A 114 2.58 2.11 1.45
CA GLY A 114 3.72 2.21 0.54
C GLY A 114 3.59 3.37 -0.44
N ILE A 115 2.43 3.51 -1.10
CA ILE A 115 2.18 4.61 -2.05
C ILE A 115 2.18 5.99 -1.37
N VAL A 116 1.73 6.10 -0.12
CA VAL A 116 1.85 7.34 0.66
C VAL A 116 3.30 7.66 0.99
N VAL A 117 4.10 6.65 1.33
CA VAL A 117 5.55 6.80 1.54
C VAL A 117 6.23 7.23 0.24
N THR A 118 5.90 6.63 -0.91
CA THR A 118 6.40 7.04 -2.24
C THR A 118 6.00 8.47 -2.61
N PHE A 119 4.78 8.89 -2.27
CA PHE A 119 4.35 10.28 -2.47
C PHE A 119 5.22 11.26 -1.66
N LEU A 120 5.42 10.96 -0.37
CA LEU A 120 6.27 11.78 0.51
C LEU A 120 7.73 11.77 0.04
N ALA A 121 8.28 10.61 -0.34
CA ALA A 121 9.63 10.47 -0.88
C ALA A 121 9.81 11.32 -2.16
N THR A 122 8.85 11.26 -3.08
CA THR A 122 8.86 12.03 -4.33
C THR A 122 8.80 13.52 -4.03
N VAL A 123 7.90 13.98 -3.17
CA VAL A 123 7.76 15.41 -2.81
C VAL A 123 9.01 15.94 -2.09
N VAL A 124 9.57 15.18 -1.14
CA VAL A 124 10.80 15.60 -0.43
C VAL A 124 11.99 15.64 -1.39
N THR A 125 12.13 14.65 -2.27
CA THR A 125 13.20 14.63 -3.29
C THR A 125 13.07 15.80 -4.27
N PHE A 126 11.85 16.10 -4.71
CA PHE A 126 11.51 17.24 -5.57
C PHE A 126 11.82 18.59 -4.91
N ILE A 127 11.59 18.72 -3.60
CA ILE A 127 11.97 19.93 -2.86
C ILE A 127 13.49 20.03 -2.74
N LEU A 128 14.18 18.94 -2.40
CA LEU A 128 15.63 18.92 -2.21
C LEU A 128 16.41 19.17 -3.50
N SER A 129 15.92 18.72 -4.65
CA SER A 129 16.61 18.95 -5.94
C SER A 129 16.74 20.44 -6.29
N PHE A 130 15.87 21.34 -5.78
CA PHE A 130 15.98 22.78 -6.04
C PHE A 130 17.28 23.36 -5.47
N PHE A 131 17.80 22.74 -4.41
CA PHE A 131 19.03 23.15 -3.75
C PHE A 131 20.29 22.52 -4.35
N THR A 132 20.16 21.48 -5.18
CA THR A 132 21.29 20.72 -5.74
C THR A 132 21.57 21.02 -7.22
N HIS A 133 20.92 22.05 -7.79
CA HIS A 133 21.11 22.55 -9.18
C HIS A 133 20.82 21.55 -10.31
N TYR A 134 20.38 20.33 -10.01
CA TYR A 134 20.09 19.29 -10.97
C TYR A 134 18.56 19.13 -11.13
N TYR A 135 17.93 20.05 -11.88
CA TYR A 135 16.47 20.17 -11.90
C TYR A 135 15.84 19.95 -13.29
N ASP A 136 15.14 18.83 -13.43
CA ASP A 136 14.11 18.64 -14.46
C ASP A 136 12.73 18.73 -13.78
N VAL A 137 12.07 19.88 -13.92
CA VAL A 137 10.74 20.14 -13.34
C VAL A 137 9.69 19.19 -13.90
N ALA A 138 9.79 18.83 -15.19
CA ALA A 138 8.83 17.97 -15.84
C ALA A 138 8.90 16.55 -15.25
N SER A 139 10.11 16.01 -15.06
CA SER A 139 10.29 14.68 -14.43
C SER A 139 9.62 14.57 -13.06
N GLY A 140 9.79 15.60 -12.22
CA GLY A 140 9.24 15.64 -10.87
C GLY A 140 7.72 15.76 -10.83
N VAL A 141 7.14 16.63 -11.65
CA VAL A 141 5.68 16.79 -11.76
C VAL A 141 5.04 15.51 -12.31
N VAL A 142 5.67 14.85 -13.30
CA VAL A 142 5.21 13.56 -13.84
C VAL A 142 5.27 12.46 -12.78
N ALA A 143 6.34 12.38 -11.99
CA ALA A 143 6.46 11.41 -10.91
C ALA A 143 5.34 11.60 -9.86
N ILE A 144 5.08 12.83 -9.42
CA ILE A 144 3.99 13.15 -8.49
C ILE A 144 2.63 12.74 -9.08
N ALA A 145 2.37 13.06 -10.36
CA ALA A 145 1.12 12.71 -11.04
C ALA A 145 0.91 11.19 -11.14
N LEU A 146 1.96 10.42 -11.41
CA LEU A 146 1.91 8.96 -11.43
C LEU A 146 1.53 8.38 -10.06
N VAL A 147 2.14 8.86 -8.97
CA VAL A 147 1.83 8.36 -7.62
C VAL A 147 0.39 8.70 -7.22
N VAL A 148 -0.11 9.90 -7.58
CA VAL A 148 -1.52 10.28 -7.40
C VAL A 148 -2.46 9.35 -8.19
N ALA A 149 -2.11 9.01 -9.45
CA ALA A 149 -2.89 8.06 -10.25
C ALA A 149 -2.91 6.65 -9.64
N MET A 150 -1.81 6.18 -9.05
CA MET A 150 -1.81 4.91 -8.29
C MET A 150 -2.70 4.99 -7.05
N GLY A 151 -2.67 6.12 -6.31
CA GLY A 151 -3.58 6.37 -5.19
C GLY A 151 -5.05 6.37 -5.59
N TYR A 152 -5.39 6.90 -6.76
CA TYR A 152 -6.73 6.81 -7.34
C TYR A 152 -7.15 5.35 -7.55
N VAL A 153 -6.34 4.59 -8.27
CA VAL A 153 -6.59 3.16 -8.56
C VAL A 153 -6.79 2.35 -7.28
N LEU A 154 -5.95 2.55 -6.25
CA LEU A 154 -6.11 1.86 -4.96
C LEU A 154 -7.41 2.20 -4.23
N SER A 155 -7.86 3.46 -4.28
CA SER A 155 -9.13 3.88 -3.67
C SER A 155 -10.35 3.23 -4.34
N GLU A 156 -10.22 2.88 -5.61
CA GLU A 156 -11.30 2.38 -6.46
C GLU A 156 -11.44 0.84 -6.38
N ILE A 157 -10.34 0.13 -6.06
CA ILE A 157 -10.30 -1.32 -5.83
C ILE A 157 -10.41 -1.72 -4.34
N GLU A 158 -10.46 -0.77 -3.39
CA GLU A 158 -10.64 -1.00 -1.93
C GLU A 158 -11.70 -2.08 -1.65
N SER A 159 -12.84 -2.03 -2.36
CA SER A 159 -13.97 -2.93 -2.15
C SER A 159 -13.71 -4.39 -2.50
N GLU A 160 -12.70 -4.69 -3.34
CA GLU A 160 -12.32 -6.07 -3.69
C GLU A 160 -11.44 -6.72 -2.59
N PHE A 161 -10.90 -5.91 -1.66
CA PHE A 161 -10.10 -6.36 -0.51
C PHE A 161 -10.84 -6.24 0.83
N ASP A 162 -12.11 -5.84 0.83
CA ASP A 162 -12.98 -5.69 2.01
C ASP A 162 -13.62 -7.05 2.37
N SER A 163 -12.80 -7.98 2.88
CA SER A 163 -13.16 -9.39 3.09
C SER A 163 -14.26 -9.64 4.15
N ASP A 164 -14.69 -8.60 4.89
CA ASP A 164 -15.73 -8.69 5.94
C ASP A 164 -17.14 -9.08 5.40
N LYS A 165 -17.32 -9.18 4.07
CA LYS A 165 -18.57 -9.69 3.45
C LYS A 165 -18.60 -11.19 3.19
N GLY A 166 -17.48 -11.90 3.29
CA GLY A 166 -17.42 -13.34 2.98
C GLY A 166 -17.86 -14.24 4.13
N THR A 167 -17.41 -13.93 5.36
CA THR A 167 -17.45 -14.90 6.47
C THR A 167 -18.75 -14.86 7.28
N SER A 168 -19.45 -13.72 7.37
CA SER A 168 -20.65 -13.61 8.21
C SER A 168 -21.91 -14.23 7.59
N VAL A 169 -22.01 -14.26 6.25
CA VAL A 169 -23.21 -14.78 5.55
C VAL A 169 -23.19 -16.31 5.45
N ALA A 170 -22.01 -16.93 5.36
CA ALA A 170 -21.86 -18.39 5.39
C ALA A 170 -22.17 -18.95 6.79
N ALA A 171 -21.52 -18.40 7.83
CA ALA A 171 -21.70 -18.84 9.22
C ALA A 171 -23.15 -18.66 9.74
N HIS A 172 -23.90 -17.69 9.20
CA HIS A 172 -25.29 -17.47 9.60
C HIS A 172 -26.31 -18.32 8.81
N LYS A 173 -25.92 -18.98 7.71
CA LYS A 173 -26.81 -19.90 6.97
C LYS A 173 -26.74 -21.34 7.45
N GLU A 174 -25.64 -21.76 8.05
CA GLU A 174 -25.48 -23.14 8.54
C GLU A 174 -26.21 -23.37 9.88
N HIS A 175 -26.34 -22.35 10.73
CA HIS A 175 -27.06 -22.45 12.00
C HIS A 175 -28.59 -22.25 11.93
N THR A 176 -29.15 -21.82 10.78
CA THR A 176 -30.59 -21.50 10.65
C THR A 176 -31.33 -22.52 9.78
N LYS A 177 -31.12 -23.82 10.03
CA LYS A 177 -31.91 -24.90 9.39
C LYS A 177 -32.46 -25.98 10.31
N THR A 178 -32.39 -25.78 11.63
CA THR A 178 -33.02 -26.67 12.63
C THR A 178 -33.83 -25.86 13.63
N ALA A 179 -35.00 -25.38 13.21
CA ALA A 179 -36.01 -24.79 14.09
C ALA A 179 -37.39 -25.33 13.72
N ALA A 180 -37.89 -26.27 14.51
CA ALA A 180 -39.31 -26.57 14.62
C ALA A 180 -39.63 -26.98 16.08
N PRO A 181 -40.74 -26.54 16.69
CA PRO A 181 -40.82 -26.45 18.16
C PRO A 181 -41.98 -27.23 18.79
N LYS A 182 -41.90 -27.51 20.10
CA LYS A 182 -42.99 -27.30 21.06
C LYS A 182 -42.56 -27.59 22.50
N ALA A 183 -42.94 -26.69 23.40
CA ALA A 183 -43.16 -27.02 24.81
C ALA A 183 -44.67 -26.92 25.05
N ALA A 184 -45.28 -27.96 25.61
CA ALA A 184 -46.62 -27.94 26.21
C ALA A 184 -46.81 -29.18 27.08
N ASP A 185 -47.18 -28.94 28.33
CA ASP A 185 -47.97 -29.76 29.26
C ASP A 185 -47.53 -31.18 29.64
N THR A 186 -47.37 -31.37 30.96
CA THR A 186 -47.39 -32.67 31.65
C THR A 186 -48.83 -32.94 32.10
N PRO A 187 -49.37 -34.14 31.87
CA PRO A 187 -49.80 -34.95 33.01
C PRO A 187 -49.59 -36.48 32.87
N GLU A 188 -49.03 -37.06 33.94
CA GLU A 188 -49.50 -38.28 34.62
C GLU A 188 -49.42 -39.70 34.00
N GLN A 189 -49.32 -40.66 34.94
CA GLN A 189 -49.61 -42.11 34.88
C GLN A 189 -48.62 -43.10 34.25
N THR A 190 -47.80 -43.70 35.13
CA THR A 190 -47.13 -44.99 34.94
C THR A 190 -48.00 -46.15 35.46
N LYS A 191 -48.62 -46.97 34.60
CA LYS A 191 -48.96 -48.39 34.94
C LYS A 191 -49.45 -49.26 33.77
N SER A 192 -49.10 -50.56 33.86
CA SER A 192 -49.57 -51.72 33.05
C SER A 192 -49.21 -51.68 31.55
N GLU A 193 -48.94 -52.77 30.84
CA GLU A 193 -48.87 -54.23 31.09
C GLU A 193 -47.55 -54.72 30.41
N LYS A 194 -46.93 -55.88 30.68
CA LYS A 194 -47.48 -57.20 31.01
C LYS A 194 -46.39 -58.11 31.60
#